data_AF-A0A0K9H799-F1
#
_entry.id   AF-A0A0K9H799-F1
#
_cell.length_a   1.000
_cell.length_b   1.000
_cell.length_c   1.000
_cell.angle_alpha   90.00
_cell.angle_beta   90.00
_cell.angle_gamma   90.00
#
_symmetry.space_group_name_H-M   'P 1'
#
loop_
_entity.id
_entity.type
_entity.pdbx_description
1 polymer ?
#
loop_
_entity_poly.entity_id
_entity_poly.type
_entity_poly.pdbx_seq_one_letter_code
_entity_poly.pdbx_strand_id
1 'polypeptide(L)'
;MIFPVTRVDEDVVQGEEKCLICRTKIDYVAVVKGDCSTETYRKIYLGKEVTDQVIVLESVTVSGGRNRAANVEVNVKCPKCKATNKFKNIYKF
;
A
#
# COMPACT_ATOMS: atom_id res chain seq x y z
N MET A 1 25.78 -6.48 9.60
CA MET A 1 24.79 -5.77 10.42
C MET A 1 23.43 -6.34 10.05
N ILE A 2 22.79 -7.04 10.98
CA ILE A 2 21.50 -7.71 10.76
C ILE A 2 20.44 -6.69 11.17
N PHE A 3 19.72 -6.12 10.20
CA PHE A 3 18.58 -5.28 10.51
C PHE A 3 17.45 -6.20 11.01
N PRO A 4 16.89 -5.98 12.21
CA PRO A 4 15.74 -6.74 12.66
C PRO A 4 14.62 -6.48 11.65
N VAL A 5 14.04 -7.55 11.11
CA VAL A 5 12.80 -7.49 10.33
C VAL A 5 11.70 -7.11 11.33
N THR A 6 11.61 -5.83 11.67
CA THR A 6 10.40 -5.23 12.23
C THR A 6 9.24 -5.59 11.30
N ARG A 7 8.05 -5.83 11.84
CA ARG A 7 6.86 -6.33 11.11
C ARG A 7 6.37 -5.34 10.04
N VAL A 8 7.13 -5.21 8.96
CA VAL A 8 6.89 -4.27 7.86
C VAL A 8 5.59 -4.60 7.12
N ASP A 9 5.16 -5.87 7.14
CA ASP A 9 3.94 -6.34 6.48
C ASP A 9 2.65 -5.85 7.15
N GLU A 10 2.65 -5.60 8.47
CA GLU A 10 1.46 -5.08 9.16
C GLU A 10 1.22 -3.59 8.87
N ASP A 11 2.23 -2.90 8.34
CA ASP A 11 2.27 -1.44 8.14
C ASP A 11 1.94 -1.03 6.70
N VAL A 12 1.84 -2.02 5.78
CA VAL A 12 1.66 -1.78 4.35
C VAL A 12 0.47 -2.53 3.78
N VAL A 13 -0.09 -1.98 2.71
CA VAL A 13 -1.05 -2.65 1.84
C VAL A 13 -0.35 -2.92 0.51
N GLN A 14 -0.31 -4.19 0.14
CA GLN A 14 0.18 -4.61 -1.17
C GLN A 14 -0.99 -4.87 -2.11
N GLY A 15 -0.80 -4.58 -3.38
CA GLY A 15 -1.81 -4.86 -4.39
C GLY A 15 -1.24 -4.91 -5.79
N GLU A 16 -1.97 -5.58 -6.67
CA GLU A 16 -1.67 -5.61 -8.10
C GLU A 16 -2.89 -5.08 -8.85
N GLU A 17 -2.70 -3.98 -9.57
CA GLU A 17 -3.77 -3.34 -10.31
C GLU A 17 -3.29 -2.95 -11.71
N LYS A 18 -4.22 -2.67 -12.62
CA LYS A 18 -3.87 -2.17 -13.95
C LYS A 18 -4.05 -0.67 -14.00
N CYS A 19 -3.11 0.02 -14.63
CA CYS A 19 -3.26 1.44 -14.91
C CYS A 19 -4.54 1.69 -15.72
N LEU A 20 -5.40 2.59 -15.25
CA LEU A 20 -6.65 2.93 -15.93
C LEU A 20 -6.41 3.55 -17.31
N ILE A 21 -5.26 4.21 -17.50
CA ILE A 21 -4.91 4.91 -18.75
C ILE A 21 -4.22 3.97 -19.75
N CYS A 22 -3.08 3.38 -19.35
CA CYS A 22 -2.24 2.62 -20.28
C CYS A 22 -2.36 1.10 -20.12
N ARG A 23 -3.26 0.63 -19.25
CA ARG A 23 -3.51 -0.80 -18.91
C ARG A 23 -2.28 -1.60 -18.49
N THR A 24 -1.17 -0.92 -18.21
CA THR A 24 0.06 -1.53 -17.72
C THR A 24 -0.16 -2.02 -16.29
N LYS A 25 0.31 -3.22 -16.00
CA LYS A 25 0.27 -3.80 -14.66
C LYS A 25 1.13 -2.95 -13.71
N ILE A 26 0.56 -2.63 -12.56
CA ILE A 26 1.18 -1.87 -11.47
C ILE A 26 1.15 -2.78 -10.25
N ASP A 27 2.32 -3.29 -9.86
CA ASP A 27 2.50 -3.92 -8.56
C ASP A 27 2.91 -2.82 -7.58
N TYR A 28 2.16 -2.66 -6.49
CA TYR A 28 2.35 -1.53 -5.59
C TYR A 28 2.38 -1.93 -4.12
N VAL A 29 3.05 -1.09 -3.34
CA VAL A 29 3.10 -1.15 -1.89
C VAL A 29 2.73 0.22 -1.35
N ALA A 30 1.68 0.24 -0.55
CA ALA A 30 1.12 1.43 0.04
C ALA A 30 1.42 1.42 1.54
N VAL A 31 2.19 2.41 2.02
CA VAL A 31 2.53 2.52 3.43
C VAL A 31 1.37 3.19 4.15
N VAL A 32 0.67 2.45 5.01
CA VAL A 32 -0.50 2.94 5.76
C VAL A 32 -0.10 3.40 7.15
N LYS A 33 0.90 2.73 7.73
CA LYS A 33 1.40 2.99 9.07
C LYS A 33 2.92 2.73 9.07
N GLY A 34 3.65 3.35 9.99
CA GLY A 34 5.08 3.11 10.15
C GLY A 34 5.94 4.37 10.18
N ASP A 35 6.95 4.33 11.05
CA ASP A 35 7.96 5.37 11.24
C ASP A 35 9.05 5.36 10.14
N CYS A 36 9.03 4.37 9.26
CA CYS A 36 10.04 4.21 8.22
C CYS A 36 9.72 5.04 6.97
N SER A 37 10.71 5.75 6.44
CA SER A 37 10.58 6.49 5.18
C SER A 37 10.30 5.56 3.99
N THR A 38 9.56 6.04 2.98
CA THR A 38 9.26 5.30 1.75
C THR A 38 10.50 4.78 1.01
N GLU A 39 11.65 5.43 1.17
CA GLU A 39 12.94 4.95 0.64
C GLU A 39 13.37 3.61 1.22
N THR A 40 13.12 3.36 2.50
CA THR A 40 13.39 2.06 3.15
C THR A 40 12.51 0.98 2.55
N TYR A 41 11.22 1.28 2.39
CA TYR A 41 10.27 0.37 1.75
C TYR A 41 10.64 0.07 0.29
N ARG A 42 11.16 1.04 -0.47
CA ARG A 42 11.64 0.81 -1.86
C ARG A 42 12.83 -0.16 -1.93
N LYS A 43 13.68 -0.18 -0.90
CA LYS A 43 14.80 -1.13 -0.82
C LYS A 43 14.35 -2.55 -0.47
N ILE A 44 13.27 -2.68 0.29
CA ILE A 44 12.68 -3.97 0.69
C ILE A 44 11.83 -4.54 -0.46
N TYR A 45 10.96 -3.71 -1.04
CA TYR A 45 10.01 -4.08 -2.08
C TYR A 45 10.53 -3.71 -3.47
N LEU A 46 11.64 -4.35 -3.85
CA LEU A 46 12.26 -4.14 -5.16
C LEU A 46 11.29 -4.48 -6.30
N GLY A 47 11.19 -3.58 -7.29
CA GLY A 47 10.35 -3.76 -8.47
C GLY A 47 8.86 -3.40 -8.27
N LYS A 48 8.47 -2.97 -7.07
CA LYS A 48 7.12 -2.47 -6.78
C LYS A 48 7.09 -0.95 -6.67
N GLU A 49 5.97 -0.34 -7.07
CA GLU A 49 5.75 1.08 -6.86
C GLU A 49 5.37 1.34 -5.41
N VAL A 50 6.24 2.02 -4.67
CA VAL A 50 6.00 2.38 -3.26
C VAL A 50 5.39 3.77 -3.16
N THR A 51 4.29 3.88 -2.42
CA THR A 51 3.57 5.12 -2.15
C THR A 51 3.20 5.25 -0.68
N ASP A 52 3.29 6.46 -0.13
CA ASP A 52 2.71 6.85 1.17
C ASP A 52 1.38 7.60 1.01
N GLN A 53 0.92 7.79 -0.23
CA GLN A 53 -0.32 8.52 -0.52
C GLN A 53 -1.56 7.65 -0.30
N VAL A 54 -1.80 7.31 0.95
CA VAL A 54 -2.92 6.49 1.41
C VAL A 54 -3.90 7.34 2.20
N ILE A 55 -5.19 7.23 1.85
CA ILE A 55 -6.28 7.91 2.54
C ILE A 55 -7.14 6.85 3.22
N VAL A 56 -7.23 6.89 4.54
CA VAL A 56 -8.12 6.01 5.31
C VAL A 56 -9.54 6.56 5.21
N LEU A 57 -10.45 5.80 4.59
CA LEU A 57 -11.83 6.24 4.33
C LEU A 57 -12.76 5.88 5.49
N GLU A 58 -12.85 4.60 5.84
CA GLU A 58 -13.77 4.13 6.87
C GLU A 58 -13.22 2.87 7.56
N SER A 59 -13.27 2.84 8.89
CA SER A 59 -12.96 1.63 9.65
C SER A 59 -14.16 0.67 9.64
N VAL A 60 -13.98 -0.50 9.03
CA VAL A 60 -14.95 -1.59 9.02
C VAL A 60 -14.61 -2.59 10.12
N THR A 61 -15.59 -2.92 10.97
CA THR A 61 -15.44 -3.98 11.98
C THR A 61 -15.81 -5.31 11.34
N VAL A 62 -14.87 -6.24 11.24
CA VAL A 62 -15.10 -7.56 10.63
C VAL A 62 -15.40 -8.56 11.74
N SER A 63 -16.65 -9.04 11.78
CA SER A 63 -17.21 -10.13 12.61
C SER A 63 -16.66 -10.29 14.05
N GLY A 64 -17.49 -9.93 15.04
CA GLY A 64 -17.27 -10.29 16.45
C GLY A 64 -16.47 -9.28 17.28
N GLY A 65 -16.23 -8.07 16.78
CA GLY A 65 -15.66 -6.95 17.54
C GLY A 65 -14.15 -6.99 17.78
N ARG A 66 -13.45 -8.03 17.31
CA ARG A 66 -12.00 -8.20 17.51
C ARG A 66 -11.14 -7.79 16.31
N ASN A 67 -11.63 -7.94 15.08
CA ASN A 67 -10.86 -7.58 13.89
C ASN A 67 -11.32 -6.21 13.39
N ARG A 68 -10.38 -5.26 13.32
CA ARG A 68 -10.62 -3.94 12.76
C ARG A 68 -9.94 -3.90 11.41
N ALA A 69 -10.71 -3.53 10.39
CA ALA A 69 -10.17 -3.25 9.07
C ALA A 69 -10.50 -1.80 8.73
N ALA A 70 -9.80 -1.24 7.75
CA ALA A 70 -10.15 0.05 7.18
C ALA A 70 -10.14 -0.04 5.66
N ASN A 71 -11.17 0.54 5.06
CA ASN A 71 -11.16 0.85 3.64
C ASN A 71 -10.16 1.98 3.43
N VAL A 72 -9.19 1.76 2.57
CA VAL A 72 -8.16 2.73 2.21
C VAL A 72 -8.22 3.03 0.71
N GLU A 73 -8.05 4.30 0.36
CA GLU A 73 -7.78 4.73 -1.01
C GLU A 73 -6.27 4.93 -1.17
N VAL A 74 -5.67 4.19 -2.08
CA VAL A 74 -4.25 4.24 -2.41
C VAL A 74 -4.08 5.00 -3.72
N ASN A 75 -3.22 6.03 -3.70
CA ASN A 75 -2.80 6.73 -4.90
C ASN A 75 -1.44 6.21 -5.36
N VAL A 76 -1.41 5.52 -6.50
CA VAL A 76 -0.18 4.97 -7.07
C VAL A 76 0.11 5.62 -8.42
N LYS A 77 1.35 6.07 -8.61
CA LYS A 77 1.79 6.59 -9.89
C LYS A 77 2.15 5.43 -10.82
N CYS A 78 1.63 5.45 -12.04
CA CYS A 78 2.00 4.43 -13.02
C CYS A 78 3.47 4.62 -13.45
N PRO A 79 4.30 3.58 -13.43
CA PRO A 79 5.71 3.71 -13.80
C PRO A 79 5.87 4.05 -15.29
N LYS A 80 4.93 3.62 -16.14
CA LYS A 80 4.96 3.79 -17.60
C LYS A 80 4.43 5.16 -18.07
N CYS A 81 3.18 5.51 -17.75
CA CYS A 81 2.57 6.74 -18.24
C CYS A 81 2.58 7.90 -17.23
N LYS A 82 3.13 7.68 -16.02
CA LYS A 82 3.20 8.65 -14.92
C LYS A 82 1.84 9.19 -14.44
N ALA A 83 0.72 8.64 -14.92
CA ALA A 83 -0.61 8.96 -14.43
C ALA A 83 -0.80 8.44 -13.00
N THR A 84 -1.47 9.21 -12.16
CA THR A 84 -1.88 8.78 -10.82
C THR A 84 -3.15 7.94 -10.92
N ASN A 85 -3.10 6.74 -10.35
CA ASN A 85 -4.23 5.81 -10.29
C ASN A 85 -4.69 5.69 -8.84
N LYS A 86 -6.00 5.71 -8.65
CA LYS A 86 -6.66 5.59 -7.36
C LYS A 86 -7.24 4.19 -7.24
N PHE A 87 -6.78 3.43 -6.26
CA PHE A 87 -7.25 2.08 -5.99
C PHE A 87 -7.86 2.03 -4.60
N LYS A 88 -8.97 1.32 -4.44
CA LYS A 88 -9.55 1.06 -3.12
C LYS A 88 -9.09 -0.32 -2.66
N ASN A 89 -8.61 -0.40 -1.44
CA ASN A 89 -8.17 -1.66 -0.85
C ASN A 89 -8.61 -1.73 0.62
N ILE A 90 -8.57 -2.92 1.20
CA ILE A 90 -8.94 -3.17 2.59
C ILE A 90 -7.65 -3.42 3.36
N TYR A 91 -7.32 -2.51 4.26
CA TYR A 91 -6.25 -2.68 5.24
C TYR A 91 -6.78 -3.37 6.48
N LYS A 92 -6.12 -4.42 6.97
CA LYS A 92 -6.51 -5.16 8.17
C LYS A 92 -5.44 -4.93 9.24
N PHE A 93 -5.86 -4.60 10.46
CA PHE A 93 -4.98 -4.32 11.59
C PHE A 93 -5.49 -4.97 12.89
#